data_AF-A0A965FCE5-F1
#
_entry.id   AF-A0A965FCE5-F1
#
_cell.length_a   1.000
_cell.length_b   1.000
_cell.length_c   1.000
_cell.angle_alpha   90.00
_cell.angle_beta   90.00
_cell.angle_gamma   90.00
#
_symmetry.space_group_name_H-M   'P 1'
#
loop_
_entity.id
_entity.type
_entity.pdbx_description
1 polymer ?
#
loop_
_entity_poly.entity_id
_entity_poly.type
_entity_poly.pdbx_seq_one_letter_code
_entity_poly.pdbx_strand_id
1 'polypeptide(L)'
;MPFTPVDLSPLSAANGFTLWHYRTSDSRAATQAAGYFASAQDRLRIGDIIMVQAADGTAMLPVRAGNLTGTATVLDATGAPPSIQRSANLPFRLTLSASAEARAIIFDPLPNAMEPGASIPVAVTILGSIANITFQLRNAAGTVIATQSAAVANGRARKL
;
A
#
# COMPACT_ATOMS: atom_id res chain seq x y z
N MET A 1 5.84 -25.78 8.83
CA MET A 1 6.72 -26.85 9.37
C MET A 1 7.74 -27.21 8.28
N PRO A 2 8.79 -28.02 8.55
CA PRO A 2 9.72 -28.40 7.51
C PRO A 2 9.11 -29.45 6.56
N PHE A 3 9.49 -29.37 5.29
CA PHE A 3 9.15 -30.37 4.28
C PHE A 3 9.58 -31.78 4.71
N THR A 4 8.74 -32.77 4.42
CA THR A 4 8.94 -34.18 4.80
C THR A 4 9.24 -35.02 3.54
N PRO A 5 10.51 -35.42 3.29
CA PRO A 5 10.89 -36.07 2.04
C PRO A 5 10.17 -37.40 1.75
N VAL A 6 9.73 -38.12 2.78
CA VAL A 6 9.06 -39.42 2.63
C VAL A 6 7.67 -39.29 2.02
N ASP A 7 7.05 -38.12 2.15
CA ASP A 7 5.71 -37.85 1.62
C ASP A 7 5.73 -37.38 0.16
N LEU A 8 6.92 -37.28 -0.44
CA LEU A 8 7.12 -36.92 -1.85
C LEU A 8 7.35 -38.18 -2.69
N SER A 9 6.35 -38.53 -3.52
CA SER A 9 6.37 -39.75 -4.34
C SER A 9 6.26 -39.43 -5.84
N PRO A 10 7.04 -40.08 -6.72
CA PRO A 10 6.87 -39.92 -8.16
C PRO A 10 5.61 -40.67 -8.62
N LEU A 11 4.76 -40.01 -9.41
CA LEU A 11 3.57 -40.60 -10.02
C LEU A 11 3.85 -41.17 -11.42
N SER A 12 4.55 -40.39 -12.25
CA SER A 12 4.87 -40.76 -13.63
C SER A 12 6.06 -39.95 -14.12
N ALA A 13 6.87 -40.54 -14.99
CA ALA A 13 7.97 -39.86 -15.66
C ALA A 13 7.89 -40.10 -17.17
N ALA A 14 7.84 -39.02 -17.94
CA ALA A 14 7.74 -39.08 -19.40
C ALA A 14 8.33 -37.80 -20.02
N ASN A 15 8.81 -37.88 -21.27
CA ASN A 15 9.27 -36.73 -22.05
C ASN A 15 10.27 -35.80 -21.32
N GLY A 16 11.11 -36.34 -20.43
CA GLY A 16 12.13 -35.58 -19.72
C GLY A 16 11.66 -34.82 -18.47
N PHE A 17 10.43 -35.05 -17.98
CA PHE A 17 9.97 -34.55 -16.68
C PHE A 17 9.32 -35.67 -15.83
N THR A 18 9.30 -35.45 -14.52
CA THR A 18 8.61 -36.29 -13.54
C THR A 18 7.45 -35.53 -12.91
N LEU A 19 6.28 -36.13 -12.90
CA LEU A 19 5.14 -35.70 -12.09
C LEU A 19 5.26 -36.32 -10.71
N TRP A 20 5.30 -35.47 -9.69
CA TRP A 20 5.39 -35.85 -8.29
C TRP A 20 4.07 -35.59 -7.57
N HIS A 21 3.80 -36.37 -6.54
CA HIS A 21 2.73 -36.13 -5.58
C HIS A 21 3.35 -35.87 -4.21
N TYR A 22 2.86 -34.84 -3.53
CA TYR A 22 3.28 -34.48 -2.18
C TYR A 22 2.05 -34.17 -1.33
N ARG A 23 1.92 -34.84 -0.19
CA ARG A 23 0.85 -34.56 0.78
C ARG A 23 1.45 -33.98 2.05
N THR A 24 0.88 -32.88 2.54
CA THR A 24 1.33 -32.24 3.79
C THR A 24 0.16 -31.63 4.56
N SER A 25 0.34 -31.48 5.87
CA SER A 25 -0.54 -30.68 6.73
C SER A 25 -0.19 -29.19 6.71
N ASP A 26 0.90 -28.78 6.06
CA ASP A 26 1.22 -27.37 5.86
C ASP A 26 0.21 -26.69 4.92
N SER A 27 0.09 -25.37 5.04
CA SER A 27 -0.73 -24.57 4.12
C SER A 27 -0.11 -24.49 2.74
N ARG A 28 -0.96 -24.30 1.72
CA ARG A 28 -0.55 -24.12 0.34
C ARG A 28 0.46 -22.98 0.19
N ALA A 29 0.23 -21.86 0.89
CA ALA A 29 1.16 -20.73 0.90
C ALA A 29 2.54 -21.11 1.45
N ALA A 30 2.60 -21.92 2.51
CA ALA A 30 3.87 -22.39 3.06
C ALA A 30 4.62 -23.30 2.07
N THR A 31 3.92 -24.18 1.36
CA THR A 31 4.55 -25.05 0.33
C THR A 31 5.10 -24.30 -0.87
N GLN A 32 4.65 -23.06 -1.10
CA GLN A 32 5.12 -22.17 -2.17
C GLN A 32 6.28 -21.26 -1.73
N ALA A 33 6.64 -21.28 -0.44
CA ALA A 33 7.73 -20.48 0.09
C ALA A 33 9.07 -20.93 -0.51
N ALA A 34 9.96 -19.95 -0.74
CA ALA A 34 11.27 -20.22 -1.28
C ALA A 34 12.03 -21.22 -0.39
N GLY A 35 12.60 -22.25 -1.01
CA GLY A 35 13.39 -23.27 -0.31
C GLY A 35 12.58 -24.34 0.43
N TYR A 36 11.25 -24.36 0.34
CA TYR A 36 10.44 -25.38 1.00
C TYR A 36 10.87 -26.81 0.62
N PHE A 37 11.14 -27.07 -0.67
CA PHE A 37 11.61 -28.37 -1.17
C PHE A 37 13.15 -28.51 -1.23
N ALA A 38 13.91 -27.66 -0.53
CA ALA A 38 15.38 -27.63 -0.66
C ALA A 38 16.04 -28.98 -0.33
N SER A 39 15.51 -29.75 0.64
CA SER A 39 16.07 -31.06 0.98
C SER A 39 15.71 -32.18 0.00
N ALA A 40 14.90 -31.91 -1.03
CA ALA A 40 14.64 -32.84 -2.14
C ALA A 40 15.38 -32.46 -3.43
N GLN A 41 16.33 -31.51 -3.37
CA GLN A 41 17.10 -31.04 -4.54
C GLN A 41 17.82 -32.17 -5.31
N ASP A 42 18.21 -33.25 -4.62
CA ASP A 42 18.89 -34.39 -5.25
C ASP A 42 17.95 -35.26 -6.09
N ARG A 43 16.63 -35.15 -5.86
CA ARG A 43 15.59 -35.94 -6.54
C ARG A 43 14.85 -35.14 -7.59
N LEU A 44 14.68 -33.84 -7.37
CA LEU A 44 13.91 -32.95 -8.23
C LEU A 44 14.80 -32.39 -9.36
N ARG A 45 14.28 -32.41 -10.57
CA ARG A 45 14.93 -31.79 -11.74
C ARG A 45 14.14 -30.59 -12.21
N ILE A 46 14.84 -29.59 -12.76
CA ILE A 46 14.19 -28.48 -13.44
C ILE A 46 13.29 -29.04 -14.55
N GLY A 47 12.03 -28.61 -14.59
CA GLY A 47 11.01 -29.12 -15.50
C GLY A 47 10.03 -30.12 -14.86
N ASP A 48 10.36 -30.70 -13.70
CA ASP A 48 9.43 -31.53 -12.95
C ASP A 48 8.21 -30.73 -12.45
N ILE A 49 7.11 -31.43 -12.20
CA ILE A 49 5.88 -30.84 -11.65
C ILE A 49 5.52 -31.54 -10.36
N ILE A 50 5.27 -30.78 -9.29
CA ILE A 50 4.83 -31.32 -8.00
C ILE A 50 3.35 -30.99 -7.79
N MET A 51 2.52 -32.03 -7.71
CA MET A 51 1.13 -31.93 -7.26
C MET A 51 1.09 -31.98 -5.73
N VAL A 52 0.94 -30.81 -5.12
CA VAL A 52 0.87 -30.63 -3.67
C VAL A 52 -0.58 -30.69 -3.21
N GLN A 53 -0.88 -31.61 -2.29
CA GLN A 53 -2.09 -31.62 -1.48
C GLN A 53 -1.76 -31.05 -0.10
N ALA A 54 -2.04 -29.76 0.07
CA ALA A 54 -1.88 -29.02 1.31
C ALA A 54 -3.16 -29.08 2.16
N ALA A 55 -3.09 -28.61 3.41
CA ALA A 55 -4.22 -28.64 4.33
C ALA A 55 -5.42 -27.78 3.87
N ASP A 56 -5.16 -26.71 3.11
CA ASP A 56 -6.14 -25.71 2.68
C ASP A 56 -6.37 -25.71 1.15
N GLY A 57 -5.79 -26.67 0.41
CA GLY A 57 -6.03 -26.79 -1.02
C GLY A 57 -4.97 -27.59 -1.79
N THR A 58 -5.14 -27.67 -3.11
CA THR A 58 -4.18 -28.32 -4.01
C THR A 58 -3.43 -27.26 -4.83
N ALA A 59 -2.15 -27.50 -5.09
CA ALA A 59 -1.34 -26.68 -5.99
C ALA A 59 -0.51 -27.54 -6.94
N MET A 60 -0.27 -27.04 -8.15
CA MET A 60 0.72 -27.60 -9.07
C MET A 60 1.93 -26.67 -9.13
N LEU A 61 3.08 -27.17 -8.68
CA LEU A 61 4.31 -26.39 -8.56
C LEU A 61 5.33 -26.86 -9.62
N PRO A 62 5.70 -26.02 -10.59
CA PRO A 62 6.80 -26.34 -11.49
C PRO A 62 8.15 -26.18 -10.77
N VAL A 63 9.05 -27.16 -10.94
CA VAL A 63 10.43 -27.07 -10.47
C VAL A 63 11.24 -26.26 -11.48
N ARG A 64 11.84 -25.16 -11.02
CA ARG A 64 12.59 -24.21 -11.86
C ARG A 64 13.88 -23.77 -11.19
N ALA A 65 14.82 -23.26 -11.99
CA ALA A 65 15.98 -22.55 -11.45
C ALA A 65 15.56 -21.20 -10.83
N GLY A 66 16.16 -20.88 -9.68
CA GLY A 66 16.03 -19.59 -8.99
C GLY A 66 15.08 -19.58 -7.79
N ASN A 67 15.08 -18.44 -7.08
CA ASN A 67 14.48 -18.26 -5.75
C ASN A 67 13.08 -17.64 -5.82
N LEU A 68 12.61 -17.31 -7.02
CA LEU A 68 11.33 -16.67 -7.24
C LEU A 68 10.32 -17.76 -7.58
N THR A 69 9.36 -18.04 -6.72
CA THR A 69 8.15 -18.75 -7.13
C THR A 69 7.37 -17.77 -8.01
N GLY A 70 7.62 -17.79 -9.33
CA GLY A 70 6.66 -17.18 -10.25
C GLY A 70 5.31 -17.82 -9.94
N THR A 71 4.29 -17.01 -9.63
CA THR A 71 3.00 -17.42 -9.09
C THR A 71 2.61 -18.81 -9.60
N ALA A 72 2.68 -19.82 -8.74
CA ALA A 72 2.19 -21.14 -9.08
C ALA A 72 0.76 -20.98 -9.60
N THR A 73 0.38 -21.73 -10.63
CA THR A 73 -1.01 -21.74 -11.09
C THR A 73 -1.84 -22.41 -10.01
N VAL A 74 -2.48 -21.60 -9.18
CA VAL A 74 -3.43 -22.03 -8.17
C VAL A 74 -4.80 -22.09 -8.83
N LEU A 75 -5.33 -23.30 -9.01
CA LEU A 75 -6.76 -23.50 -9.30
C LEU A 75 -7.49 -23.58 -7.96
N ASP A 76 -8.11 -22.49 -7.54
CA ASP A 76 -8.91 -22.39 -6.32
C ASP A 76 -10.32 -21.94 -6.68
N ALA A 77 -11.34 -22.70 -6.26
CA ALA A 77 -12.74 -22.36 -6.51
C ALA A 77 -13.23 -21.14 -5.70
N THR A 78 -12.42 -20.67 -4.75
CA THR A 78 -12.70 -19.47 -3.92
C THR A 78 -11.78 -18.29 -4.24
N GLY A 79 -10.86 -18.46 -5.20
CA GLY A 79 -9.91 -17.42 -5.59
C GLY A 79 -10.55 -16.31 -6.43
N ALA A 80 -10.08 -15.08 -6.25
CA ALA A 80 -10.42 -13.99 -7.16
C ALA A 80 -10.10 -14.38 -8.62
N PRO A 81 -10.91 -13.97 -9.61
CA PRO A 81 -10.72 -14.37 -11.00
C PRO A 81 -9.32 -13.99 -11.49
N PRO A 82 -8.72 -14.81 -12.38
CA PRO A 82 -7.37 -14.57 -12.89
C PRO A 82 -7.29 -13.19 -13.55
N SER A 83 -6.49 -12.29 -12.98
CA SER A 83 -6.25 -10.96 -13.54
C SER A 83 -5.08 -11.01 -14.52
N ILE A 84 -5.31 -10.59 -15.76
CA ILE A 84 -4.24 -10.41 -16.73
C ILE A 84 -3.49 -9.11 -16.39
N GLN A 85 -2.31 -9.23 -15.77
CA GLN A 85 -1.43 -8.08 -15.51
C GLN A 85 -0.43 -7.93 -16.66
N ARG A 86 -0.76 -7.07 -17.64
CA ARG A 86 0.20 -6.68 -18.69
C ARG A 86 0.96 -5.43 -18.23
N SER A 87 2.28 -5.54 -18.07
CA SER A 87 3.16 -4.38 -17.95
C SER A 87 3.77 -4.11 -19.31
N ALA A 88 3.58 -2.89 -19.83
CA ALA A 88 4.24 -2.38 -21.03
C ALA A 88 4.60 -0.92 -20.80
N ASN A 89 5.66 -0.45 -21.45
CA ASN A 89 5.94 0.98 -21.54
C ASN A 89 4.78 1.63 -22.30
N LEU A 90 3.92 2.37 -21.59
CA LEU A 90 2.83 3.12 -22.20
C LEU A 90 3.43 4.20 -23.13
N PRO A 91 3.07 4.22 -24.43
CA PRO A 91 3.68 5.12 -25.41
C PRO A 91 3.19 6.57 -25.30
N PHE A 92 2.23 6.86 -24.40
CA PHE A 92 1.77 8.21 -24.16
C PHE A 92 2.30 8.72 -22.82
N ARG A 93 2.69 9.99 -22.83
CA ARG A 93 3.12 10.71 -21.62
C ARG A 93 1.91 11.43 -21.03
N LEU A 94 1.65 11.22 -19.75
CA LEU A 94 0.73 12.05 -18.98
C LEU A 94 1.52 13.24 -18.43
N THR A 95 1.30 14.43 -18.98
CA THR A 95 1.88 15.66 -18.44
C THR A 95 0.88 16.26 -17.45
N LEU A 96 1.17 16.17 -16.15
CA LEU A 96 0.46 16.95 -15.14
C LEU A 96 1.08 18.34 -15.08
N SER A 97 0.40 19.33 -15.63
CA SER A 97 0.73 20.74 -15.45
C SER A 97 0.03 21.26 -14.19
N ALA A 98 0.79 21.55 -13.15
CA ALA A 98 0.32 22.31 -12.00
C ALA A 98 0.95 23.70 -12.04
N SER A 99 0.13 24.75 -11.87
CA SER A 99 0.63 26.10 -11.64
C SER A 99 0.77 26.32 -10.14
N ALA A 100 1.94 26.76 -9.69
CA ALA A 100 2.11 27.16 -8.30
C ALA A 100 1.28 28.43 -8.03
N GLU A 101 0.28 28.34 -7.18
CA GLU A 101 -0.49 29.50 -6.73
C GLU A 101 0.20 30.12 -5.51
N ALA A 102 0.68 31.36 -5.65
CA ALA A 102 1.25 32.09 -4.53
C ALA A 102 0.16 32.34 -3.47
N ARG A 103 0.43 31.90 -2.23
CA ARG A 103 -0.47 32.08 -1.09
C ARG A 103 0.20 32.99 -0.06
N ALA A 104 -0.51 34.04 0.35
CA ALA A 104 -0.03 34.94 1.39
C ALA A 104 -1.16 35.29 2.36
N ILE A 105 -0.80 35.45 3.63
CA ILE A 105 -1.69 35.94 4.68
C ILE A 105 -1.02 37.20 5.24
N ILE A 106 -1.65 38.34 5.01
CA ILE A 106 -1.17 39.64 5.50
C ILE A 106 -2.08 40.03 6.65
N PHE A 107 -1.50 40.19 7.84
CA PHE A 107 -2.24 40.67 9.00
C PHE A 107 -2.49 42.16 8.89
N ASP A 108 -3.72 42.56 9.22
CA ASP A 108 -4.02 43.97 9.41
C ASP A 108 -3.35 44.45 10.72
N PRO A 109 -3.08 45.77 10.84
CA PRO A 109 -2.53 46.33 12.08
C PRO A 109 -3.36 45.94 13.30
N LEU A 110 -2.69 45.41 14.33
CA LEU A 110 -3.34 45.12 15.60
C LEU A 110 -3.59 46.42 16.38
N PRO A 111 -4.59 46.44 17.28
CA PRO A 111 -4.82 47.58 18.17
C PRO A 111 -3.58 47.90 19.01
N ASN A 112 -3.33 49.20 19.23
CA ASN A 112 -2.17 49.67 20.00
C ASN A 112 -2.31 49.43 21.52
N ALA A 113 -3.52 49.13 22.01
CA ALA A 113 -3.81 48.85 23.40
C ALA A 113 -4.92 47.79 23.52
N MET A 114 -4.87 47.02 24.61
CA MET A 114 -5.86 46.00 24.96
C MET A 114 -6.49 46.39 26.29
N GLU A 115 -7.75 46.82 26.25
CA GLU A 115 -8.50 47.20 27.45
C GLU A 115 -9.32 46.02 27.99
N PRO A 116 -9.39 45.80 29.31
CA PRO A 116 -10.22 44.77 29.90
C PRO A 116 -11.70 44.91 29.47
N GLY A 117 -12.27 43.82 28.94
CA GLY A 117 -13.65 43.78 28.47
C GLY A 117 -13.88 44.30 27.05
N ALA A 118 -12.86 44.82 26.36
CA ALA A 118 -12.93 45.20 24.96
C ALA A 118 -12.78 43.97 24.03
N SER A 119 -13.39 44.03 22.84
CA SER A 119 -13.13 43.04 21.79
C SER A 119 -11.88 43.41 20.99
N ILE A 120 -11.13 42.41 20.55
CA ILE A 120 -9.89 42.59 19.79
C ILE A 120 -10.20 42.19 18.35
N PRO A 121 -10.44 43.17 17.45
CA PRO A 121 -10.69 42.85 16.06
C PRO A 121 -9.43 42.25 15.43
N VAL A 122 -9.60 41.14 14.72
CA VAL A 122 -8.55 40.49 13.95
C VAL A 122 -9.01 40.36 12.51
N ALA A 123 -8.17 40.81 11.59
CA ALA A 123 -8.44 40.74 10.17
C ALA A 123 -7.16 40.42 9.40
N VAL A 124 -7.33 39.70 8.30
CA VAL A 124 -6.26 39.33 7.39
C VAL A 124 -6.70 39.53 5.95
N THR A 125 -5.76 39.97 5.12
CA THR A 125 -5.88 39.94 3.66
C THR A 125 -5.19 38.68 3.14
N ILE A 126 -5.89 37.96 2.26
CA ILE A 126 -5.53 36.65 1.73
C ILE A 126 -5.23 36.79 0.24
N LEU A 127 -4.04 36.33 -0.16
CA LEU A 127 -3.71 36.08 -1.55
C LEU A 127 -3.78 34.57 -1.80
N GLY A 128 -4.44 34.19 -2.89
CA GLY A 128 -4.63 32.79 -3.30
C GLY A 128 -5.89 32.12 -2.71
N SER A 129 -6.13 30.88 -3.11
CA SER A 129 -7.37 30.13 -2.83
C SER A 129 -7.45 29.54 -1.40
N ILE A 130 -7.46 30.39 -0.37
CA ILE A 130 -7.75 29.96 1.01
C ILE A 130 -9.21 30.30 1.32
N ALA A 131 -10.00 29.31 1.75
CA ALA A 131 -11.43 29.47 1.99
C ALA A 131 -11.79 29.88 3.43
N ASN A 132 -10.95 29.52 4.42
CA ASN A 132 -11.21 29.77 5.84
C ASN A 132 -9.91 30.07 6.60
N ILE A 133 -10.02 30.96 7.58
CA ILE A 133 -8.94 31.30 8.52
C ILE A 133 -9.42 31.05 9.94
N THR A 134 -8.55 30.47 10.76
CA THR A 134 -8.79 30.26 12.18
C THR A 134 -7.80 31.08 12.99
N PHE A 135 -8.32 31.94 13.85
CA PHE A 135 -7.58 32.72 14.83
C PHE A 135 -7.59 31.97 16.17
N GLN A 136 -6.43 31.87 16.80
CA GLN A 136 -6.31 31.24 18.12
C GLN A 136 -5.60 32.20 19.07
N LEU A 137 -6.20 32.45 20.22
CA LEU A 137 -5.52 33.10 21.33
C LEU A 137 -4.86 32.02 22.18
N ARG A 138 -3.58 32.22 22.50
CA ARG A 138 -2.80 31.29 23.31
C ARG A 138 -2.21 32.00 24.52
N ASN A 139 -2.09 31.28 25.63
CA ASN A 139 -1.35 31.78 26.79
C ASN A 139 0.18 31.63 26.58
N ALA A 140 0.96 32.11 27.55
CA ALA A 140 2.42 32.02 27.52
C ALA A 140 2.97 30.57 27.50
N ALA A 141 2.17 29.59 27.95
CA ALA A 141 2.49 28.17 27.89
C ALA A 141 2.09 27.51 26.55
N GLY A 142 1.52 28.28 25.60
CA GLY A 142 1.10 27.79 24.29
C GLY A 142 -0.30 27.13 24.26
N THR A 143 -1.00 27.06 25.38
CA THR A 143 -2.38 26.53 25.48
C THR A 143 -3.35 27.47 24.78
N VAL A 144 -4.23 26.93 23.94
CA VAL A 144 -5.29 27.69 23.27
C VAL A 144 -6.38 28.04 24.30
N ILE A 145 -6.64 29.34 24.46
CA ILE A 145 -7.63 29.88 25.40
C ILE A 145 -8.87 30.43 24.69
N ALA A 146 -8.78 30.71 23.38
CA ALA A 146 -9.93 31.04 22.53
C ALA A 146 -9.63 30.66 21.06
N THR A 147 -10.68 30.30 20.32
CA THR A 147 -10.60 30.01 18.87
C THR A 147 -11.75 30.70 18.16
N GLN A 148 -11.47 31.36 17.04
CA GLN A 148 -12.47 31.99 16.18
C GLN A 148 -12.16 31.72 14.72
N SER A 149 -13.16 31.35 13.93
CA SER A 149 -13.00 31.11 12.49
C SER A 149 -13.75 32.14 11.66
N ALA A 150 -13.16 32.53 10.53
CA ALA A 150 -13.73 33.43 9.55
C ALA A 150 -13.60 32.84 8.15
N ALA A 151 -14.69 32.85 7.39
CA ALA A 151 -14.64 32.56 5.96
C ALA A 151 -13.91 33.69 5.22
N VAL A 152 -13.15 33.32 4.20
CA VAL A 152 -12.50 34.28 3.31
C VAL A 152 -13.50 34.70 2.24
N ALA A 153 -13.88 35.98 2.26
CA ALA A 153 -14.74 36.58 1.24
C ALA A 153 -14.00 37.75 0.59
N ASN A 154 -13.95 37.79 -0.74
CA ASN A 154 -13.26 38.83 -1.51
C ASN A 154 -11.79 39.03 -1.07
N GLY A 155 -11.07 37.95 -0.77
CA GLY A 155 -9.68 38.00 -0.32
C GLY A 155 -9.48 38.53 1.11
N ARG A 156 -10.53 38.58 1.93
CA ARG A 156 -10.44 39.00 3.34
C ARG A 156 -11.14 38.05 4.30
N ALA A 157 -10.54 37.88 5.48
CA ALA A 157 -11.15 37.19 6.62
C ALA A 157 -11.09 38.09 7.85
N ARG A 158 -12.20 38.27 8.57
CA ARG A 158 -12.27 39.12 9.76
C ARG A 158 -13.15 38.53 10.86
N LYS A 159 -12.77 38.77 12.11
CA LYS A 159 -13.61 38.60 13.30
C LYS A 159 -13.47 39.81 14.22
N LEU A 160 -14.60 40.20 14.80
CA LEU A 160 -14.74 41.32 15.74
C LEU A 160 -14.73 40.81 17.18
#